data_AF-A0A101WXY2-F1
#
_entry.id   AF-A0A101WXY2-F1
#
_cell.length_a   1.000
_cell.length_b   1.000
_cell.length_c   1.000
_cell.angle_alpha   90.00
_cell.angle_beta   90.00
_cell.angle_gamma   90.00
#
_symmetry.space_group_name_H-M   'P 1'
#
loop_
_entity.id
_entity.type
_entity.pdbx_description
1 polymer ?
#
loop_
_entity_poly.entity_id
_entity_poly.type
_entity_poly.pdbx_seq_one_letter_code
_entity_poly.pdbx_strand_id
1 'polypeptide(L)'
;MAILTGLMSFTKGHGIRSLSITGPKGLFVIQAVSGTRFSVMIRDHKYVKLDDEKFEKLLFAFSPIISRVIKITDTNYYTFLGRYVYNGKELIYEPYVDLMKTVTIKITGKSIRIVYGENRLRLRRTKKGYTPKEMLETLTYVIKELHG
;
A
#
# COMPACT_ATOMS: atom_id res chain seq x y z
N MET A 1 13.16 5.43 -17.55
CA MET A 1 11.82 5.20 -16.95
C MET A 1 11.46 6.41 -16.13
N ALA A 2 10.24 6.92 -16.27
CA ALA A 2 9.76 8.03 -15.46
C ALA A 2 9.61 7.63 -13.98
N ILE A 3 9.91 8.57 -13.08
CA ILE A 3 9.60 8.43 -11.66
C ILE A 3 8.15 8.90 -11.48
N LEU A 4 7.30 8.01 -10.98
CA LEU A 4 5.88 8.26 -10.73
C LEU A 4 5.69 8.51 -9.24
N THR A 5 4.90 9.52 -8.89
CA THR A 5 4.63 9.90 -7.49
C THR A 5 3.15 10.14 -7.25
N GLY A 6 2.69 9.92 -6.03
CA GLY A 6 1.30 10.18 -5.67
C GLY A 6 1.08 9.96 -4.18
N LEU A 7 -0.18 9.93 -3.77
CA LEU A 7 -0.56 9.62 -2.39
C LEU A 7 -1.10 8.21 -2.29
N MET A 8 -0.77 7.56 -1.19
CA MET A 8 -1.28 6.26 -0.81
C MET A 8 -1.77 6.34 0.63
N SER A 9 -2.88 5.67 0.92
CA SER A 9 -3.34 5.51 2.29
C SER A 9 -3.64 4.05 2.58
N PHE A 10 -3.38 3.63 3.81
CA PHE A 10 -3.80 2.34 4.32
C PHE A 10 -4.48 2.50 5.66
N THR A 11 -5.71 2.02 5.77
CA THR A 11 -6.47 1.98 7.02
C THR A 11 -6.47 0.57 7.57
N LYS A 12 -6.14 0.44 8.86
CA LYS A 12 -6.21 -0.79 9.63
C LYS A 12 -6.95 -0.54 10.94
N GLY A 13 -8.18 -1.06 11.04
CA GLY A 13 -9.00 -1.01 12.25
C GLY A 13 -9.62 -2.37 12.59
N HIS A 14 -10.42 -2.42 13.65
CA HIS A 14 -11.23 -3.59 13.96
C HIS A 14 -12.27 -3.79 12.84
N GLY A 15 -12.27 -4.96 12.21
CA GLY A 15 -13.19 -5.27 11.09
C GLY A 15 -12.95 -4.49 9.79
N ILE A 16 -11.94 -3.60 9.73
CA ILE A 16 -11.72 -2.68 8.61
C ILE A 16 -10.28 -2.80 8.09
N ARG A 17 -10.16 -3.01 6.78
CA ARG A 17 -8.92 -2.81 6.01
C ARG A 17 -9.26 -2.02 4.76
N SER A 18 -8.51 -0.97 4.48
CA SER A 18 -8.66 -0.23 3.22
C SER A 18 -7.31 0.21 2.70
N LEU A 19 -7.13 0.15 1.39
CA LEU A 19 -5.97 0.64 0.66
C LEU A 19 -6.46 1.56 -0.45
N SER A 20 -5.98 2.80 -0.46
CA SER A 20 -6.22 3.74 -1.53
C SER A 20 -4.90 4.19 -2.17
N ILE A 21 -4.85 4.30 -3.48
CA ILE A 21 -3.69 4.81 -4.23
C ILE A 21 -4.19 5.83 -5.24
N THR A 22 -3.62 7.02 -5.22
CA THR A 22 -3.96 8.11 -6.15
C THR A 22 -2.88 8.28 -7.21
N GLY A 23 -3.30 8.75 -8.38
CA GLY A 23 -2.42 9.29 -9.41
C GLY A 23 -3.14 10.39 -10.18
N PRO A 24 -2.45 11.06 -11.11
CA PRO A 24 -3.00 12.19 -11.86
C PRO A 24 -4.30 11.86 -12.61
N LYS A 25 -4.48 10.60 -13.03
CA LYS A 25 -5.64 10.16 -13.82
C LYS A 25 -6.73 9.48 -13.00
N GLY A 26 -6.57 9.33 -11.68
CA GLY A 26 -7.63 8.76 -10.85
C GLY A 26 -7.22 8.19 -9.50
N LEU A 27 -8.04 7.26 -9.02
CA LEU A 27 -7.96 6.65 -7.70
C LEU A 27 -8.23 5.14 -7.77
N PHE A 28 -7.35 4.35 -7.17
CA PHE A 28 -7.61 2.96 -6.83
C PHE A 28 -8.08 2.87 -5.37
N VAL A 29 -9.12 2.09 -5.12
CA VAL A 29 -9.58 1.76 -3.77
C VAL A 29 -9.85 0.26 -3.68
N ILE A 30 -9.30 -0.38 -2.66
CA ILE A 30 -9.78 -1.67 -2.20
C ILE A 30 -10.04 -1.66 -0.71
N GLN A 31 -11.17 -2.20 -0.29
CA GLN A 31 -11.56 -2.29 1.10
C GLN A 31 -12.22 -3.62 1.46
N ALA A 32 -12.02 -4.02 2.71
CA ALA A 32 -12.72 -5.08 3.39
C ALA A 32 -13.29 -4.50 4.70
N VAL A 33 -14.61 -4.32 4.75
CA VAL A 33 -15.34 -3.68 5.86
C VAL A 33 -16.47 -4.61 6.27
N SER A 34 -16.44 -5.08 7.52
CA SER A 34 -17.53 -5.88 8.11
C SER A 34 -18.00 -7.07 7.25
N GLY A 35 -17.06 -7.73 6.57
CA GLY A 35 -17.34 -8.88 5.69
C GLY A 35 -17.59 -8.52 4.22
N THR A 36 -17.91 -7.27 3.91
CA THR A 36 -18.06 -6.77 2.53
C THR A 36 -16.69 -6.43 1.95
N ARG A 37 -16.45 -6.89 0.72
CA ARG A 37 -15.22 -6.62 -0.04
C ARG A 37 -15.55 -5.85 -1.30
N PHE A 38 -14.70 -4.89 -1.64
CA PHE A 38 -14.89 -4.03 -2.78
C PHE A 38 -13.54 -3.53 -3.31
N SER A 39 -13.31 -3.71 -4.62
CA SER A 39 -12.12 -3.25 -5.32
C SER A 39 -12.52 -2.48 -6.59
N VAL A 40 -12.10 -1.23 -6.70
CA VAL A 40 -12.40 -0.37 -7.85
C VAL A 40 -11.24 0.51 -8.27
N MET A 41 -11.25 0.84 -9.55
CA MET A 41 -10.50 1.93 -10.13
C MET A 41 -11.47 3.02 -10.57
N ILE A 42 -11.26 4.25 -10.12
CA ILE A 42 -12.04 5.43 -10.48
C ILE A 42 -11.17 6.29 -11.40
N ARG A 43 -11.58 6.42 -12.67
CA ARG A 43 -10.88 7.20 -13.71
C ARG A 43 -11.92 7.80 -14.65
N ASP A 44 -11.69 9.02 -15.13
CA ASP A 44 -12.61 9.70 -16.07
C ASP A 44 -14.08 9.65 -15.63
N HIS A 45 -14.33 9.81 -14.33
CA HIS A 45 -15.65 9.69 -13.69
C HIS A 45 -16.34 8.30 -13.82
N LYS A 46 -15.63 7.26 -14.25
CA LYS A 46 -16.12 5.89 -14.37
C LYS A 46 -15.60 5.00 -13.24
N TYR A 47 -16.46 4.11 -12.77
CA TYR A 47 -16.14 3.06 -11.82
C TYR A 47 -15.84 1.76 -12.57
N VAL A 48 -14.58 1.36 -12.56
CA VAL A 48 -14.15 0.06 -13.11
C VAL A 48 -13.97 -0.89 -11.94
N LYS A 49 -14.89 -1.85 -11.79
CA LYS A 49 -14.72 -2.95 -10.84
C LYS A 49 -13.55 -3.81 -11.27
N LEU A 50 -12.71 -4.20 -10.31
CA LEU A 50 -11.51 -4.97 -10.56
C LEU A 50 -11.67 -6.41 -10.06
N ASP A 51 -10.89 -7.35 -10.61
CA ASP A 51 -10.85 -8.76 -10.19
C ASP A 51 -10.42 -8.89 -8.72
N ASP A 52 -11.34 -9.34 -7.87
CA ASP A 52 -11.26 -9.17 -6.42
C ASP A 52 -10.08 -9.95 -5.79
N GLU A 53 -9.68 -11.13 -6.30
CA GLU A 53 -8.73 -12.01 -5.58
C GLU A 53 -7.31 -11.43 -5.51
N LYS A 54 -6.78 -10.92 -6.63
CA LYS A 54 -5.42 -10.38 -6.70
C LYS A 54 -5.27 -9.15 -5.82
N PHE A 55 -6.24 -8.23 -5.88
CA PHE A 55 -6.21 -7.01 -5.09
C PHE A 55 -6.51 -7.31 -3.62
N GLU A 56 -7.35 -8.30 -3.31
CA GLU A 56 -7.57 -8.75 -1.94
C GLU A 56 -6.27 -9.26 -1.31
N LYS A 57 -5.49 -10.09 -2.04
CA LYS A 57 -4.16 -10.52 -1.58
C LYS A 57 -3.25 -9.32 -1.28
N LEU A 58 -3.25 -8.29 -2.12
CA LEU A 58 -2.53 -7.04 -1.88
C LEU A 58 -2.99 -6.34 -0.58
N LEU A 59 -4.30 -6.15 -0.39
CA LEU A 59 -4.88 -5.53 0.80
C LEU A 59 -4.44 -6.25 2.09
N PHE A 60 -4.55 -7.58 2.11
CA PHE A 60 -4.18 -8.37 3.27
C PHE A 60 -2.66 -8.50 3.47
N ALA A 61 -1.87 -8.39 2.40
CA ALA A 61 -0.40 -8.37 2.47
C ALA A 61 0.14 -7.08 3.12
N PHE A 62 -0.54 -5.95 2.97
CA PHE A 62 -0.19 -4.71 3.67
C PHE A 62 -0.46 -4.76 5.17
N SER A 63 -1.48 -5.50 5.61
CA SER A 63 -1.86 -5.57 7.02
C SER A 63 -0.71 -5.98 7.97
N PRO A 64 0.10 -7.03 7.71
CA PRO A 64 1.27 -7.35 8.54
C PRO A 64 2.38 -6.30 8.44
N ILE A 65 2.54 -5.61 7.31
CA ILE A 65 3.52 -4.52 7.15
C ILE A 65 3.14 -3.37 8.11
N ILE A 66 1.89 -2.91 8.04
CA ILE A 66 1.37 -1.84 8.89
C ILE A 66 1.35 -2.25 10.36
N SER A 67 1.12 -3.53 10.67
CA SER A 67 1.23 -4.02 12.04
C SER A 67 2.65 -3.92 12.60
N ARG A 68 3.68 -4.07 11.75
CA ARG A 68 5.06 -3.81 12.14
C ARG A 68 5.33 -2.31 12.29
N VAL A 69 4.78 -1.47 11.41
CA VAL A 69 4.86 0.00 11.53
C VAL A 69 4.29 0.45 12.87
N ILE A 70 3.07 0.03 13.22
CA ILE A 70 2.44 0.33 14.51
C ILE A 70 3.38 -0.08 15.66
N LYS A 71 3.88 -1.32 15.64
CA LYS A 71 4.74 -1.84 16.71
C LYS A 71 6.06 -1.06 16.89
N ILE A 72 6.71 -0.64 15.81
CA ILE A 72 8.01 0.06 15.91
C ILE A 72 7.89 1.56 16.20
N THR A 73 6.72 2.14 15.94
CA THR A 73 6.47 3.57 16.12
C THR A 73 5.64 3.89 17.35
N ASP A 74 4.97 2.88 17.91
CA ASP A 74 4.00 3.02 19.00
C ASP A 74 2.87 4.02 18.70
N THR A 75 2.55 4.20 17.41
CA THR A 75 1.48 5.10 16.98
C THR A 75 0.09 4.50 17.18
N ASN A 76 -0.87 5.36 17.53
CA ASN A 76 -2.28 5.03 17.67
C ASN A 76 -3.11 5.33 16.40
N TYR A 77 -2.46 5.74 15.30
CA TYR A 77 -3.16 6.02 14.07
C TYR A 77 -3.76 4.75 13.44
N TYR A 78 -5.01 4.87 13.00
CA TYR A 78 -5.71 3.80 12.27
C TYR A 78 -5.54 3.94 10.75
N THR A 79 -5.28 5.15 10.27
CA THR A 79 -5.05 5.45 8.85
C THR A 79 -3.65 6.03 8.69
N PHE A 80 -2.87 5.36 7.85
CA PHE A 80 -1.53 5.74 7.46
C PHE A 80 -1.66 6.37 6.10
N LEU A 81 -1.58 7.69 6.01
CA LEU A 81 -1.52 8.43 4.74
C LEU A 81 -0.07 8.82 4.48
N GLY A 82 0.35 8.78 3.22
CA GLY A 82 1.69 9.23 2.86
C GLY A 82 1.91 9.28 1.36
N ARG A 83 3.05 9.87 0.97
CA ARG A 83 3.47 9.84 -0.42
C ARG A 83 3.99 8.46 -0.81
N TYR A 84 3.87 8.10 -2.08
CA TYR A 84 4.65 7.03 -2.67
C TYR A 84 5.50 7.54 -3.83
N VAL A 85 6.61 6.85 -4.07
CA VAL A 85 7.51 7.04 -5.20
C VAL A 85 7.74 5.69 -5.87
N TYR A 86 7.56 5.62 -7.17
CA TYR A 86 7.70 4.40 -7.95
C TYR A 86 8.56 4.65 -9.20
N ASN A 87 9.47 3.73 -9.51
CA ASN A 87 10.41 3.87 -10.63
C ASN A 87 10.45 2.66 -11.58
N GLY A 88 9.51 1.73 -11.45
CA GLY A 88 9.52 0.46 -12.21
C GLY A 88 10.05 -0.75 -11.45
N LYS A 89 11.06 -0.54 -10.61
CA LYS A 89 11.80 -1.61 -9.92
C LYS A 89 11.46 -1.70 -8.43
N GLU A 90 11.02 -0.59 -7.87
CA GLU A 90 10.65 -0.48 -6.47
C GLU A 90 9.56 0.55 -6.26
N LEU A 91 8.83 0.37 -5.16
CA LEU A 91 7.92 1.33 -4.61
C LEU A 91 8.41 1.72 -3.21
N ILE A 92 8.52 3.02 -2.97
CA ILE A 92 8.78 3.58 -1.65
C ILE A 92 7.49 4.23 -1.20
N TYR A 93 6.95 3.81 -0.06
CA TYR A 93 5.79 4.39 0.58
C TYR A 93 6.21 5.01 1.91
N GLU A 94 5.88 6.28 2.14
CA GLU A 94 6.29 7.05 3.32
C GLU A 94 5.07 7.54 4.10
N PRO A 95 4.35 6.63 4.81
CA PRO A 95 3.25 7.01 5.67
C PRO A 95 3.70 7.87 6.83
N TYR A 96 2.88 8.87 7.17
CA TYR A 96 2.94 9.56 8.44
C TYR A 96 2.50 8.61 9.57
N VAL A 97 3.26 8.64 10.65
CA VAL A 97 2.99 7.91 11.91
C VAL A 97 2.79 8.86 13.09
N ASP A 98 3.06 10.14 12.86
CA ASP A 98 2.81 11.32 13.68
C ASP A 98 2.80 12.54 12.74
N LEU A 99 2.46 13.74 13.22
CA LEU A 99 2.38 14.97 12.44
C LEU A 99 3.66 15.31 11.66
N MET A 100 4.82 14.97 12.24
CA MET A 100 6.14 15.33 11.69
C MET A 100 7.02 14.15 11.33
N LYS A 101 6.53 12.91 11.51
CA LYS A 101 7.35 11.70 11.39
C LYS A 101 6.76 10.73 10.37
N THR A 102 7.63 10.26 9.50
CA THR A 102 7.30 9.25 8.49
C THR A 102 8.09 7.97 8.71
N VAL A 103 7.52 6.84 8.29
CA VAL A 103 8.23 5.56 8.16
C VAL A 103 8.49 5.29 6.70
N THR A 104 9.69 4.85 6.34
CA THR A 104 9.97 4.45 4.94
C THR A 104 9.69 2.96 4.76
N ILE A 105 8.71 2.63 3.90
CA ILE A 105 8.38 1.27 3.49
C ILE A 105 8.83 1.08 2.04
N LYS A 106 9.95 0.38 1.84
CA LYS A 106 10.51 0.09 0.53
C LYS A 106 10.15 -1.32 0.07
N ILE A 107 9.36 -1.43 -0.98
CA ILE A 107 8.92 -2.68 -1.60
C ILE A 107 9.73 -2.91 -2.87
N THR A 108 10.42 -4.05 -2.92
CA THR A 108 11.16 -4.53 -4.09
C THR A 108 10.66 -5.92 -4.42
N GLY A 109 10.94 -6.43 -5.63
CA GLY A 109 10.60 -7.82 -5.96
C GLY A 109 11.28 -8.88 -5.07
N LYS A 110 12.28 -8.51 -4.26
CA LYS A 110 13.03 -9.42 -3.38
C LYS A 110 12.63 -9.35 -1.91
N SER A 111 12.21 -8.18 -1.44
CA SER A 111 11.88 -7.95 -0.02
C SER A 111 11.12 -6.65 0.18
N ILE A 112 10.46 -6.56 1.33
CA ILE A 112 9.92 -5.32 1.89
C ILE A 112 10.86 -4.90 3.03
N ARG A 113 11.29 -3.64 3.04
CA ARG A 113 12.11 -3.05 4.10
C ARG A 113 11.33 -1.92 4.77
N ILE A 114 11.36 -1.88 6.10
CA ILE A 114 10.72 -0.83 6.89
C ILE A 114 11.83 -0.13 7.68
N VAL A 115 11.92 1.19 7.58
CA VAL A 115 12.94 2.01 8.24
C VAL A 115 12.28 3.13 9.02
N TYR A 116 12.62 3.25 10.30
CA TYR A 116 12.16 4.32 11.19
C TYR A 116 13.26 4.66 12.21
N GLY A 117 13.87 5.84 12.08
CA GLY A 117 15.09 6.17 12.83
C GLY A 117 16.17 5.11 12.62
N GLU A 118 16.67 4.53 13.71
CA GLU A 118 17.67 3.45 13.69
C GLU A 118 17.06 2.05 13.43
N ASN A 119 15.74 1.90 13.57
CA ASN A 119 15.07 0.61 13.39
C ASN A 119 15.02 0.23 11.91
N ARG A 120 15.52 -0.96 11.58
CA ARG A 120 15.52 -1.52 10.22
C ARG A 120 14.95 -2.93 10.23
N LEU A 121 13.77 -3.11 9.64
CA LEU A 121 13.13 -4.41 9.49
C LEU A 121 13.14 -4.86 8.04
N ARG A 122 13.30 -6.17 7.81
CA ARG A 122 13.24 -6.78 6.48
C ARG A 122 12.29 -7.97 6.47
N LEU A 123 11.31 -7.93 5.57
CA LEU A 123 10.35 -9.01 5.34
C LEU A 123 10.63 -9.65 3.97
N ARG A 124 10.79 -10.98 3.95
CA ARG A 124 10.95 -11.75 2.70
C ARG A 124 9.63 -12.31 2.17
N ARG A 125 8.64 -12.48 3.05
CA ARG A 125 7.26 -12.89 2.73
C ARG A 125 6.30 -12.18 3.68
N THR A 126 5.07 -11.99 3.25
CA THR A 126 3.98 -11.57 4.15
C THR A 126 3.33 -12.81 4.78
N LYS A 127 2.60 -12.64 5.90
CA LYS A 127 1.92 -13.76 6.60
C LYS A 127 0.87 -14.50 5.72
N LYS A 128 0.50 -13.94 4.57
CA LYS A 128 -0.52 -14.47 3.65
C LYS A 128 0.06 -15.22 2.44
N GLY A 129 1.33 -15.61 2.46
CA GLY A 129 1.97 -16.32 1.33
C GLY A 129 2.29 -15.44 0.11
N TYR A 130 1.73 -14.23 0.06
CA TYR A 130 1.97 -13.24 -0.98
C TYR A 130 3.41 -12.70 -0.93
N THR A 131 4.12 -12.85 -2.04
CA THR A 131 5.54 -12.51 -2.16
C THR A 131 5.75 -11.02 -2.46
N PRO A 132 6.92 -10.45 -2.11
CA PRO A 132 7.26 -9.08 -2.49
C PRO A 132 7.21 -8.82 -4.00
N LYS A 133 7.47 -9.86 -4.82
CA LYS A 133 7.38 -9.80 -6.28
C LYS A 133 5.94 -9.59 -6.74
N GLU A 134 5.02 -10.47 -6.34
CA GLU A 134 3.60 -10.37 -6.70
C GLU A 134 2.97 -9.05 -6.20
N MET A 135 3.39 -8.61 -5.01
CA MET A 135 2.99 -7.34 -4.45
C MET A 135 3.44 -6.17 -5.32
N LEU A 136 4.71 -6.14 -5.72
CA LEU A 136 5.24 -5.10 -6.59
C LEU A 136 4.59 -5.13 -7.98
N GLU A 137 4.32 -6.30 -8.54
CA GLU A 137 3.64 -6.46 -9.83
C GLU A 137 2.20 -5.91 -9.79
N THR A 138 1.48 -6.18 -8.70
CA THR A 138 0.11 -5.67 -8.53
C THR A 138 0.10 -4.16 -8.31
N LEU A 139 1.03 -3.63 -7.50
CA LEU A 139 1.21 -2.18 -7.34
C LEU A 139 1.61 -1.51 -8.66
N THR A 140 2.48 -2.17 -9.44
CA THR A 140 2.90 -1.69 -10.77
C THR A 140 1.71 -1.54 -11.70
N TYR A 141 0.83 -2.56 -11.75
CA TYR A 141 -0.40 -2.48 -12.53
C TYR A 141 -1.24 -1.28 -12.09
N VAL A 142 -1.57 -1.16 -10.80
CA VAL A 142 -2.37 -0.05 -10.27
C VAL A 142 -1.76 1.31 -10.62
N ILE A 143 -0.46 1.48 -10.38
CA ILE A 143 0.19 2.78 -10.61
C ILE A 143 0.22 3.13 -12.09
N LYS A 144 0.50 2.17 -12.98
CA LYS A 144 0.44 2.41 -14.43
C LYS A 144 -0.96 2.81 -14.88
N GLU A 145 -2.00 2.17 -14.36
CA GLU A 145 -3.38 2.53 -14.68
C GLU A 145 -3.75 3.96 -14.22
N LEU A 146 -3.12 4.45 -13.16
CA LEU A 146 -3.34 5.77 -12.56
C LEU A 146 -2.47 6.90 -13.14
N HIS A 147 -1.40 6.54 -13.85
CA HIS A 147 -0.37 7.45 -14.39
C HIS A 147 -0.18 7.35 -15.90
N GLY A 148 -0.84 6.39 -16.55
CA GLY A 148 -0.70 6.09 -17.98
C GLY A 148 -1.00 7.26 -18.89
#